data_AF-A0A7C6CZQ2-F1
#
_entry.id   AF-A0A7C6CZQ2-F1
#
_cell.length_a   1.000
_cell.length_b   1.000
_cell.length_c   1.000
_cell.angle_alpha   90.00
_cell.angle_beta   90.00
_cell.angle_gamma   90.00
#
_symmetry.space_group_name_H-M   'P 1'
#
loop_
_entity.id
_entity.type
_entity.pdbx_description
1 polymer ?
#
loop_
_entity_poly.entity_id
_entity_poly.type
_entity_poly.pdbx_seq_one_letter_code
_entity_poly.pdbx_strand_id
1 'polypeptide(L)'
;MNDDEMRRELRELREDLALLRLAQERLENVTMLNAALSGLGVIGYEGPCLFDLPKPTVCVICGARINHLGYELQLHRGRAHLCKGCFSEVTST
;
A
#
# COMPACT_ATOMS: atom_id res chain seq x y z
N MET A 1 37.40 17.95 -5.89
CA MET A 1 36.30 17.02 -6.17
C MET A 1 36.50 16.50 -7.57
N ASN A 2 36.71 15.20 -7.72
CA ASN A 2 36.95 14.57 -9.02
C ASN A 2 35.61 14.35 -9.75
N ASP A 3 35.59 14.38 -11.08
CA ASP A 3 34.38 14.17 -11.89
C ASP A 3 33.69 12.82 -11.57
N ASP A 4 34.47 11.79 -11.26
CA ASP A 4 33.96 10.47 -10.88
C ASP A 4 33.29 10.45 -9.50
N GLU A 5 33.79 11.26 -8.58
CA GLU A 5 33.24 11.42 -7.23
C GLU A 5 31.87 12.12 -7.30
N MET A 6 31.80 13.22 -8.06
CA MET A 6 30.55 13.94 -8.32
C MET A 6 29.51 13.05 -9.03
N ARG A 7 29.93 12.22 -9.99
CA ARG A 7 29.03 11.26 -10.66
C ARG A 7 28.50 10.18 -9.72
N ARG A 8 29.32 9.76 -8.75
CA ARG A 8 28.89 8.78 -7.73
C ARG A 8 27.87 9.40 -6.78
N GLU A 9 28.17 10.57 -6.24
CA GLU A 9 27.24 11.30 -5.36
C GLU A 9 25.91 11.58 -6.05
N LEU A 10 25.93 11.97 -7.33
CA LEU A 10 24.69 12.17 -8.10
C LEU A 10 23.88 10.89 -8.30
N ARG A 11 24.51 9.71 -8.36
CA ARG A 11 23.77 8.43 -8.41
C ARG A 11 23.15 8.12 -7.06
N GLU A 12 23.92 8.24 -5.99
CA GLU A 12 23.45 8.00 -4.61
C GLU A 12 22.26 8.93 -4.27
N LEU A 13 22.37 10.23 -4.56
CA LEU A 13 21.28 11.17 -4.35
C LEU A 13 20.02 10.87 -5.18
N ARG A 14 20.19 10.33 -6.39
CA ARG A 14 19.04 9.92 -7.23
C ARG A 14 18.36 8.68 -6.67
N GLU A 15 19.12 7.73 -6.13
CA GLU A 15 18.60 6.55 -5.46
C GLU A 15 17.86 6.93 -4.18
N ASP A 16 18.45 7.79 -3.35
CA ASP A 16 17.82 8.32 -2.13
C ASP A 16 16.51 9.06 -2.44
N LEU A 17 16.50 9.91 -3.47
CA LEU A 17 15.30 10.63 -3.89
C LEU A 17 14.20 9.66 -4.35
N ALA A 18 14.56 8.58 -5.05
CA ALA A 18 13.60 7.57 -5.47
C ALA A 18 12.98 6.84 -4.28
N LEU A 19 13.79 6.49 -3.27
CA LEU A 19 13.32 5.87 -2.03
C LEU A 19 12.39 6.80 -1.24
N LEU A 20 12.75 8.08 -1.12
CA LEU A 20 11.93 9.07 -0.42
C LEU A 20 10.58 9.30 -1.12
N ARG A 21 10.55 9.33 -2.44
CA ARG A 21 9.30 9.43 -3.22
C ARG A 21 8.39 8.22 -2.99
N LEU A 22 8.96 7.02 -3.00
CA LEU A 22 8.20 5.79 -2.71
C LEU A 22 7.66 5.80 -1.27
N ALA A 23 8.46 6.24 -0.29
CA ALA A 23 8.02 6.37 1.09
C ALA A 23 6.89 7.39 1.24
N GLN A 24 6.98 8.52 0.53
CA GLN A 24 5.92 9.54 0.50
C GLN A 24 4.63 8.98 -0.11
N GLU A 25 4.69 8.30 -1.24
CA GLU A 25 3.51 7.69 -1.88
C GLU A 25 2.83 6.67 -0.96
N ARG A 26 3.62 5.83 -0.26
CA ARG A 26 3.11 4.87 0.73
C ARG A 26 2.43 5.59 1.90
N LEU A 27 3.01 6.68 2.38
CA LEU A 27 2.43 7.47 3.46
C LEU A 27 1.11 8.13 3.04
N GLU A 28 1.05 8.69 1.83
CA GLU A 28 -0.17 9.28 1.25
C GLU A 28 -1.28 8.23 1.16
N ASN A 29 -0.96 7.04 0.64
CA ASN A 29 -1.92 5.93 0.57
C ASN A 29 -2.44 5.50 1.95
N VAL A 30 -1.56 5.33 2.93
CA VAL A 30 -1.94 4.98 4.31
C VAL A 30 -2.78 6.08 4.95
N THR A 31 -2.46 7.35 4.69
CA THR A 31 -3.20 8.50 5.21
C THR A 31 -4.61 8.54 4.63
N MET A 32 -4.75 8.41 3.30
CA MET A 32 -6.04 8.32 2.62
C MET A 32 -6.87 7.15 3.17
N LEU A 33 -6.27 5.97 3.31
CA LEU A 33 -6.98 4.78 3.80
C LEU A 33 -7.40 4.94 5.26
N ASN A 34 -6.61 5.57 6.13
CA ASN A 34 -7.03 5.85 7.50
C ASN A 34 -8.17 6.88 7.57
N ALA A 35 -8.17 7.87 6.68
CA ALA A 35 -9.27 8.82 6.57
C ALA A 35 -10.58 8.13 6.16
N ALA A 36 -10.50 7.22 5.18
CA ALA A 36 -11.67 6.53 4.65
C ALA A 36 -12.10 5.31 5.50
N LEU A 37 -11.19 4.70 6.27
CA LEU A 37 -11.42 3.51 7.09
C LEU A 37 -11.05 3.76 8.56
N SER A 38 -11.71 4.74 9.18
CA SER A 38 -11.40 5.28 10.51
C SER A 38 -11.39 4.26 11.67
N GLY A 39 -11.86 3.02 11.45
CA GLY A 39 -11.83 1.95 12.45
C GLY A 39 -10.73 0.89 12.30
N LEU A 40 -9.99 0.86 11.18
CA LEU A 40 -9.04 -0.24 10.91
C LEU A 40 -7.62 0.02 11.41
N GLY A 41 -7.18 1.28 11.49
CA GLY A 41 -5.82 1.64 11.93
C GLY A 41 -4.75 1.06 10.99
N VAL A 42 -4.78 1.51 9.73
CA VAL A 42 -3.90 1.04 8.66
C VAL A 42 -2.50 1.60 8.88
N ILE A 43 -1.48 0.75 8.83
CA ILE A 43 -0.06 1.14 8.98
C ILE A 43 0.76 0.86 7.73
N GLY A 44 0.21 0.11 6.77
CA GLY A 44 0.90 -0.22 5.54
C GLY A 44 -0.08 -0.67 4.44
N TYR A 45 0.26 -0.30 3.22
CA TYR A 45 -0.44 -0.71 2.01
C TYR A 45 0.54 -0.66 0.84
N GLU A 46 0.64 -1.75 0.09
CA GLU A 46 1.59 -1.90 -1.02
C GLU A 46 0.92 -2.00 -2.40
N GLY A 47 -0.40 -1.81 -2.46
CA GLY A 47 -1.14 -1.92 -3.71
C GLY A 47 -2.08 -3.14 -3.80
N PRO A 48 -2.64 -3.39 -5.00
CA PRO A 48 -3.38 -4.60 -5.27
C PRO A 48 -2.49 -5.84 -5.16
N CYS A 49 -3.04 -6.93 -4.64
CA CYS A 49 -2.35 -8.18 -4.41
C CYS A 49 -3.16 -9.37 -4.95
N LEU A 50 -2.43 -10.36 -5.46
CA LEU A 50 -3.01 -11.63 -5.90
C LEU A 50 -3.03 -12.61 -4.73
N PHE A 51 -4.21 -13.10 -4.38
CA PHE A 51 -4.41 -14.12 -3.36
C PHE A 51 -4.37 -15.50 -3.99
N ASP A 52 -3.26 -16.21 -3.78
CA ASP A 52 -3.11 -17.63 -4.14
C ASP A 52 -3.21 -18.50 -2.87
N LEU A 53 -4.20 -18.19 -2.02
CA LEU A 53 -4.32 -18.75 -0.68
C LEU A 53 -5.21 -20.00 -0.67
N PRO A 54 -4.86 -21.04 0.12
CA PRO A 54 -5.67 -22.26 0.25
C PRO A 54 -7.00 -22.03 0.98
N LYS A 55 -7.21 -20.85 1.59
CA LYS A 55 -8.43 -20.46 2.28
C LYS A 55 -9.09 -19.27 1.58
N PRO A 56 -10.43 -19.26 1.47
CA PRO A 56 -11.15 -18.14 0.87
C PRO A 56 -10.90 -16.88 1.69
N THR A 57 -10.31 -15.88 1.05
CA THR A 57 -10.10 -14.54 1.64
C THR A 57 -11.41 -13.77 1.53
N VAL A 58 -11.78 -13.04 2.58
CA VAL A 58 -13.08 -12.37 2.69
C VAL A 58 -12.87 -10.88 2.88
N CYS A 59 -13.66 -10.07 2.17
CA CYS A 59 -13.63 -8.62 2.30
C CYS A 59 -14.11 -8.21 3.70
N VAL A 60 -13.32 -7.41 4.42
CA VAL A 60 -13.66 -6.92 5.75
C VAL A 60 -14.87 -5.97 5.76
N ILE A 61 -15.20 -5.35 4.62
CA ILE A 61 -16.31 -4.39 4.50
C ILE A 61 -17.62 -5.09 4.15
N CYS A 62 -17.65 -5.84 3.05
CA CYS A 62 -18.89 -6.44 2.54
C CYS A 62 -19.07 -7.93 2.84
N GLY A 63 -18.06 -8.61 3.40
CA GLY A 63 -18.12 -10.04 3.67
C GLY A 63 -18.08 -10.93 2.42
N ALA A 64 -17.92 -10.37 1.22
CA ALA A 64 -17.81 -11.14 -0.01
C ALA A 64 -16.46 -11.84 -0.11
N ARG A 65 -16.45 -13.04 -0.73
CA ARG A 65 -15.20 -13.72 -1.06
C ARG A 65 -14.42 -12.95 -2.11
N ILE A 66 -13.11 -12.83 -1.89
CA ILE A 66 -12.19 -12.21 -2.82
C ILE A 66 -11.62 -13.30 -3.71
N ASN A 67 -11.98 -13.26 -5.00
CA ASN A 67 -11.52 -14.23 -5.98
C ASN A 67 -10.27 -13.69 -6.67
N HIS A 68 -9.11 -14.26 -6.35
CA HIS A 68 -7.79 -14.01 -6.94
C HIS A 68 -7.20 -12.61 -6.74
N LEU A 69 -7.94 -11.51 -6.88
CA LEU A 69 -7.41 -10.15 -6.80
C LEU A 69 -8.15 -9.33 -5.76
N GLY A 70 -7.40 -8.73 -4.84
CA GLY A 70 -7.93 -7.70 -3.93
C GLY A 70 -6.81 -6.90 -3.31
N TYR A 71 -7.08 -6.36 -2.12
CA TYR A 71 -6.24 -5.36 -1.49
C TYR A 71 -5.96 -5.81 -0.06
N GLU A 72 -4.68 -5.94 0.29
CA GLU A 72 -4.26 -6.30 1.63
C GLU A 72 -3.79 -5.05 2.36
N LEU A 73 -4.37 -4.81 3.54
CA LEU A 73 -3.99 -3.74 4.44
C LEU A 73 -3.21 -4.33 5.61
N GLN A 74 -2.06 -3.76 5.91
CA GLN A 74 -1.35 -4.03 7.15
C GLN A 74 -1.93 -3.16 8.24
N LEU A 75 -2.37 -3.78 9.33
CA LEU A 75 -2.91 -3.12 10.51
C LEU A 75 -1.92 -3.26 11.68
N HIS A 76 -2.09 -2.46 12.72
CA HIS A 76 -1.35 -2.66 13.98
C HIS A 76 -1.47 -4.09 14.53
N ARG A 77 -2.60 -4.75 14.26
CA ARG A 77 -2.87 -6.13 14.69
C ARG A 77 -3.39 -6.96 13.54
N GLY A 78 -2.45 -7.48 12.74
CA GLY A 78 -2.74 -8.43 11.68
C GLY A 78 -2.99 -7.74 10.33
N ARG A 79 -3.86 -8.37 9.53
CA ARG A 79 -4.12 -7.96 8.15
C ARG A 79 -5.61 -7.92 7.89
N ALA A 80 -6.03 -6.99 7.06
CA ALA A 80 -7.39 -6.92 6.53
C ALA A 80 -7.36 -7.00 5.01
N HIS A 81 -8.43 -7.55 4.44
CA HIS A 81 -8.53 -7.76 3.00
C HIS A 81 -9.77 -7.03 2.47
N LEU A 82 -9.63 -6.34 1.35
CA LEU A 82 -10.72 -5.64 0.68
C LEU A 82 -10.86 -6.17 -0.76
N CYS A 83 -12.12 -6.31 -1.20
CA CYS A 83 -12.40 -6.55 -2.60
C CYS A 83 -12.24 -5.25 -3.39
N LYS A 84 -12.12 -5.38 -4.72
CA LYS A 84 -11.97 -4.22 -5.62
C LYS A 84 -13.12 -3.22 -5.50
N GLY A 85 -14.36 -3.68 -5.39
CA GLY A 85 -15.52 -2.80 -5.26
C GLY A 85 -15.43 -1.90 -4.04
N CYS A 86 -15.27 -2.51 -2.85
CA CYS A 86 -15.18 -1.76 -1.60
C CYS A 86 -13.93 -0.86 -1.55
N PHE A 87 -12.79 -1.30 -2.10
CA PHE A 87 -11.61 -0.45 -2.18
C PHE A 87 -11.88 0.79 -3.04
N SER A 88 -12.44 0.61 -4.25
CA SER A 88 -12.77 1.73 -5.13
C SER A 88 -13.77 2.70 -4.52
N GLU A 89 -14.80 2.22 -3.81
CA GLU A 89 -15.76 3.10 -3.11
C GLU A 89 -15.07 3.97 -2.06
N VAL A 90 -14.20 3.36 -1.26
CA VAL A 90 -13.46 4.00 -0.16
C VAL A 90 -12.43 5.02 -0.66
N THR A 91 -11.78 4.76 -1.80
CA THR A 91 -10.73 5.65 -2.34
C THR A 91 -11.24 6.66 -3.37
N SER A 92 -12.52 6.60 -3.76
CA SER A 92 -13.12 7.57 -4.71
C SER A 92 -13.89 8.69 -4.00
N THR A 93 -13.94 8.67 -2.67
CA THR A 93 -14.57 9.72 -1.84
C THR A 93 -13.55 10.78 -1.45
#